data_AF-A0AAE2Y9N6-F1
#
_entry.id   AF-A0AAE2Y9N6-F1
#
_cell.length_a   1.000
_cell.length_b   1.000
_cell.length_c   1.000
_cell.angle_alpha   90.00
_cell.angle_beta   90.00
_cell.angle_gamma   90.00
#
_symmetry.space_group_name_H-M   'P 1'
#
loop_
_entity.id
_entity.type
_entity.pdbx_description
1 polymer ?
#
loop_
_entity_poly.entity_id
_entity_poly.type
_entity_poly.pdbx_seq_one_letter_code
_entity_poly.pdbx_strand_id
1 'polypeptide(L)'
;MQNKDCREMSDEEIEDWRMNVLERNIEGNSTEWHRRALLAMQNPARREILMLLKDKALSIQEISESLKLDEKIVQFHLQYLKLTYYITIEGNMVDLTPFGVVYLKNVIR
;
A
#
# COMPACT_ATOMS: atom_id res chain seq x y z
N MET A 1 0.85 -3.52 -19.49
CA MET A 1 1.66 -2.41 -18.96
C MET A 1 3.01 -3.01 -18.59
N GLN A 2 4.11 -2.54 -19.18
CA GLN A 2 5.42 -2.83 -18.63
C GLN A 2 5.42 -2.31 -17.18
N ASN A 3 5.81 -3.17 -16.22
CA ASN A 3 5.90 -2.84 -14.80
C ASN A 3 6.98 -1.79 -14.58
N LYS A 4 6.64 -0.52 -14.81
CA LYS A 4 7.42 0.61 -14.32
C LYS A 4 7.34 0.58 -12.79
N ASP A 5 8.47 0.72 -12.11
CA ASP A 5 8.49 0.79 -10.66
C ASP A 5 7.63 1.98 -10.20
N CYS A 6 6.68 1.73 -9.30
CA CYS A 6 5.78 2.75 -8.78
C CYS A 6 6.54 3.89 -8.06
N ARG A 7 7.77 3.63 -7.62
CA ARG A 7 8.67 4.61 -6.98
C ARG A 7 9.20 5.65 -7.96
N GLU A 8 9.29 5.30 -9.24
CA GLU A 8 9.83 6.11 -10.33
C GLU A 8 8.75 6.78 -11.19
N MET A 9 7.47 6.60 -10.84
CA MET A 9 6.37 7.27 -11.52
C MET A 9 6.40 8.79 -11.23
N SER A 10 6.15 9.56 -12.27
CA SER A 10 5.91 11.00 -12.18
C SER A 10 4.54 11.30 -11.55
N ASP A 11 4.36 12.52 -11.06
CA ASP A 11 3.09 12.95 -10.45
C ASP A 11 1.90 12.81 -11.41
N GLU A 12 2.11 13.04 -12.71
CA GLU A 12 1.09 12.86 -13.76
C GLU A 12 0.69 11.38 -13.91
N GLU A 13 1.67 10.47 -13.96
CA GLU A 13 1.41 9.03 -14.04
C GLU A 13 0.72 8.49 -12.77
N ILE A 14 1.05 9.06 -11.61
CA ILE A 14 0.43 8.72 -10.33
C ILE A 14 -1.04 9.17 -10.32
N GLU A 15 -1.34 10.38 -10.79
CA GLU A 15 -2.73 10.88 -10.83
C GLU A 15 -3.56 10.11 -11.86
N ASP A 16 -3.01 9.79 -13.03
CA ASP A 16 -3.68 8.94 -14.01
C ASP A 16 -3.98 7.55 -13.43
N TRP A 17 -3.00 6.93 -12.75
CA TRP A 17 -3.23 5.67 -12.04
C TRP A 17 -4.33 5.79 -10.99
N ARG A 18 -4.32 6.87 -10.21
CA ARG A 18 -5.33 7.13 -9.18
C ARG A 18 -6.70 7.24 -9.81
N MET A 19 -6.89 8.08 -10.83
CA MET A 19 -8.17 8.24 -11.53
C MET A 19 -8.69 6.90 -12.06
N ASN A 20 -7.84 6.11 -12.72
CA ASN A 20 -8.19 4.78 -13.20
C ASN A 20 -8.63 3.82 -12.07
N VAL A 21 -7.98 3.87 -10.90
CA VAL A 21 -8.36 3.03 -9.75
C VAL A 21 -9.67 3.50 -9.12
N LEU A 22 -9.87 4.82 -8.98
CA LEU A 22 -11.08 5.39 -8.41
C LEU A 22 -12.30 5.13 -9.30
N GLU A 23 -12.17 5.35 -10.62
CA GLU A 23 -13.22 5.11 -11.62
C GLU A 23 -13.66 3.65 -11.66
N ARG A 24 -12.74 2.71 -11.43
CA ARG A 24 -13.02 1.26 -11.53
C ARG A 24 -13.47 0.64 -10.22
N ASN A 25 -13.18 1.24 -9.06
CA ASN A 25 -13.35 0.55 -7.78
C ASN A 25 -13.96 1.38 -6.63
N ILE A 26 -14.17 2.69 -6.77
CA ILE A 26 -14.97 3.42 -5.78
C ILE A 26 -16.44 3.19 -6.10
N GLU A 27 -17.00 2.17 -5.45
CA GLU A 27 -18.45 2.04 -5.24
C GLU A 27 -18.94 3.23 -4.40
N GLY A 28 -19.19 4.36 -5.05
CA GLY A 28 -20.16 5.39 -4.64
C GLY A 28 -19.94 6.17 -3.32
N ASN A 29 -18.97 5.84 -2.46
CA ASN A 29 -18.78 6.56 -1.19
C ASN A 29 -17.31 6.81 -0.83
N SER A 30 -16.78 7.92 -1.35
CA SER A 30 -15.45 8.45 -1.04
C SER A 30 -15.20 8.65 0.47
N THR A 31 -16.25 8.87 1.26
CA THR A 31 -16.14 9.10 2.72
C THR A 31 -15.75 7.84 3.46
N GLU A 32 -16.35 6.70 3.12
CA GLU A 32 -16.04 5.42 3.77
C GLU A 32 -14.65 4.93 3.41
N TRP A 33 -14.23 5.11 2.16
CA TRP A 33 -12.85 4.84 1.76
C TRP A 33 -11.86 5.72 2.52
N HIS A 34 -12.11 7.03 2.61
CA HIS A 34 -11.25 7.95 3.35
C HIS A 34 -11.14 7.57 4.83
N ARG A 35 -12.24 7.15 5.46
CA ARG A 35 -12.25 6.63 6.83
C ARG A 35 -11.37 5.39 6.99
N ARG A 36 -11.46 4.42 6.06
CA ARG A 36 -10.61 3.22 6.07
C ARG A 36 -9.15 3.55 5.87
N ALA A 37 -8.84 4.46 4.94
CA ALA A 37 -7.48 4.93 4.71
C ALA A 37 -6.89 5.58 5.98
N LEU A 38 -7.67 6.40 6.69
CA LEU A 38 -7.26 6.97 7.97
C LEU A 38 -7.01 5.89 9.04
N LEU A 39 -7.92 4.93 9.19
CA LEU A 39 -7.77 3.82 10.14
C LEU A 39 -6.59 2.90 9.80
N ALA A 40 -6.26 2.73 8.51
CA ALA A 40 -5.07 2.01 8.09
C ALA A 40 -3.83 2.69 8.67
N MET A 41 -3.73 4.01 8.52
CA MET A 41 -2.55 4.78 8.86
C MET A 41 -2.41 5.07 10.36
N GLN A 42 -3.47 4.96 11.16
CA GLN A 42 -3.36 5.05 12.61
C GLN A 42 -2.66 3.83 13.24
N ASN A 43 -2.65 2.68 12.57
CA ASN A 43 -2.00 1.47 13.09
C ASN A 43 -0.47 1.49 12.83
N PRO A 44 0.37 1.35 13.88
CA PRO A 44 1.83 1.43 13.74
C PRO A 44 2.42 0.30 12.89
N ALA A 45 1.95 -0.95 13.05
CA ALA A 45 2.46 -2.08 12.27
C ALA A 45 2.20 -1.89 10.76
N ARG A 46 1.05 -1.30 10.39
CA ARG A 46 0.75 -0.98 8.99
C ARG A 46 1.67 0.09 8.42
N ARG A 47 2.00 1.12 9.20
CA ARG A 47 2.99 2.13 8.78
C ARG A 47 4.38 1.52 8.61
N GLU A 48 4.78 0.64 9.53
CA GLU A 48 6.06 -0.05 9.47
C GLU A 48 6.16 -0.95 8.23
N ILE A 49 5.08 -1.65 7.87
CA ILE A 49 5.02 -2.42 6.61
C ILE A 49 5.29 -1.53 5.40
N LEU A 50 4.66 -0.35 5.32
CA LEU A 50 4.90 0.56 4.19
C LEU A 50 6.37 1.03 4.17
N MET A 51 6.97 1.29 5.34
CA MET A 51 8.38 1.68 5.44
C MET A 51 9.33 0.58 4.99
N LEU A 52 9.07 -0.68 5.34
CA LEU A 52 9.87 -1.82 4.87
C LEU A 52 9.85 -1.96 3.34
N LEU A 53 8.71 -1.60 2.73
CA LEU A 53 8.52 -1.63 1.29
C LEU A 53 9.05 -0.37 0.59
N LYS A 54 9.64 0.60 1.29
CA LYS A 54 10.04 1.89 0.69
C LYS A 54 10.93 1.72 -0.54
N ASP A 55 11.89 0.80 -0.47
CA ASP A 55 12.93 0.69 -1.50
C ASP A 55 12.70 -0.48 -2.47
N LYS A 56 11.93 -1.50 -2.09
CA LYS A 56 11.65 -2.67 -2.94
C LYS A 56 10.43 -3.45 -2.47
N ALA A 57 9.92 -4.31 -3.35
CA ALA A 57 8.98 -5.37 -2.97
C ALA A 57 9.64 -6.37 -2.01
N LEU A 58 8.85 -6.92 -1.08
CA LEU A 58 9.27 -7.93 -0.12
C LEU A 58 8.27 -9.09 -0.08
N SER A 59 8.75 -10.27 0.28
CA SER A 59 7.87 -11.40 0.57
C SER A 59 7.15 -11.22 1.92
N ILE A 60 6.01 -11.90 2.10
CA ILE A 60 5.28 -11.90 3.38
C ILE A 60 6.19 -12.40 4.51
N GLN A 61 7.04 -13.39 4.23
CA GLN A 61 8.01 -13.93 5.19
C GLN A 61 9.05 -12.87 5.60
N GLU A 62 9.67 -12.17 4.65
CA GLU A 62 10.63 -11.09 4.96
C GLU A 62 9.99 -9.98 5.83
N ILE A 63 8.73 -9.64 5.56
CA ILE A 63 7.98 -8.67 6.36
C ILE A 63 7.71 -9.20 7.77
N SER A 64 7.29 -10.47 7.89
CA SER A 64 7.06 -11.15 9.17
C SER A 64 8.32 -11.20 10.04
N GLU A 65 9.45 -11.58 9.44
CA GLU A 65 10.76 -11.63 10.12
C GLU A 65 11.21 -10.24 10.57
N SER A 66 11.05 -9.22 9.71
CA SER A 66 11.42 -7.84 10.02
C SER A 66 10.60 -7.26 11.18
N LEU A 67 9.31 -7.58 11.25
CA LEU A 67 8.40 -7.09 12.29
C LEU A 67 8.38 -7.97 13.56
N LYS A 68 8.98 -9.16 13.51
CA LYS A 68 8.88 -10.19 14.57
C LYS A 68 7.42 -10.52 14.92
N LEU A 69 6.56 -10.61 13.91
CA LEU A 69 5.14 -10.93 14.04
C LEU A 69 4.82 -12.23 13.32
N ASP A 70 3.84 -12.97 13.82
CA ASP A 70 3.31 -14.16 13.15
C ASP A 70 2.78 -13.80 11.75
N GLU A 71 3.03 -14.67 10.76
CA GLU A 71 2.63 -14.43 9.36
C GLU A 71 1.12 -14.19 9.21
N LYS A 72 0.26 -14.82 10.03
CA LYS A 72 -1.19 -14.58 9.96
C LYS A 72 -1.56 -13.17 10.41
N ILE A 73 -0.84 -12.63 11.40
CA ILE A 73 -1.01 -11.24 11.85
C ILE A 73 -0.55 -10.28 10.74
N VAL A 74 0.60 -10.57 10.10
CA VAL A 74 1.08 -9.79 8.96
C VAL A 74 0.07 -9.83 7.81
N GLN A 75 -0.42 -11.01 7.44
CA GLN A 75 -1.44 -11.17 6.40
C GLN A 75 -2.71 -10.35 6.70
N PHE A 76 -3.17 -10.31 7.96
CA PHE A 76 -4.29 -9.46 8.35
C PHE A 76 -4.02 -7.97 8.09
N HIS A 77 -2.82 -7.48 8.44
CA HIS A 77 -2.42 -6.10 8.15
C HIS A 77 -2.32 -5.83 6.65
N LEU A 78 -1.73 -6.77 5.89
CA LEU A 78 -1.58 -6.68 4.44
C LEU A 78 -2.94 -6.62 3.73
N GLN A 79 -3.90 -7.46 4.11
CA GLN A 79 -5.25 -7.40 3.52
C GLN A 79 -5.90 -6.03 3.76
N TYR A 80 -5.73 -5.45 4.94
CA TYR A 80 -6.25 -4.11 5.22
C TYR A 80 -5.58 -3.02 4.37
N LEU A 81 -4.26 -3.10 4.20
CA LEU A 81 -3.50 -2.16 3.36
C LEU A 81 -3.85 -2.30 1.88
N LYS A 82 -4.12 -3.53 1.41
CA LYS A 82 -4.58 -3.81 0.05
C LYS A 82 -5.97 -3.22 -0.20
N LEU A 83 -6.91 -3.37 0.73
CA LEU A 83 -8.25 -2.79 0.64
C LEU A 83 -8.25 -1.25 0.61
N THR A 84 -7.18 -0.63 1.09
CA THR A 84 -6.99 0.83 1.09
C THR A 84 -6.06 1.30 -0.03
N TYR A 85 -5.72 0.40 -0.97
CA TYR A 85 -4.85 0.63 -2.12
C TYR A 85 -3.44 1.13 -1.83
N TYR A 86 -2.91 0.94 -0.62
CA TYR A 86 -1.52 1.31 -0.33
C TYR A 86 -0.52 0.29 -0.87
N ILE A 87 -0.92 -0.98 -0.99
CA ILE A 87 -0.08 -2.08 -1.47
C ILE A 87 -0.80 -2.95 -2.50
N THR A 88 -0.02 -3.67 -3.28
CA THR A 88 -0.46 -4.85 -4.05
C THR A 88 0.12 -6.12 -3.44
N ILE A 89 -0.53 -7.25 -3.70
CA ILE A 89 -0.07 -8.58 -3.28
C ILE A 89 -0.20 -9.51 -4.49
N GLU A 90 0.93 -10.03 -4.95
CA GLU A 90 1.05 -10.96 -6.08
C GLU A 90 1.74 -12.24 -5.60
N GLY A 91 0.96 -13.31 -5.44
CA GLY A 91 1.45 -14.53 -4.78
C GLY A 91 1.92 -14.23 -3.36
N ASN A 92 3.21 -14.45 -3.10
CA ASN A 92 3.85 -14.16 -1.81
C ASN A 92 4.55 -12.80 -1.76
N MET A 93 4.58 -12.05 -2.87
CA MET A 93 5.25 -10.77 -2.96
C MET A 93 4.29 -9.62 -2.67
N VAL A 94 4.78 -8.67 -1.88
CA VAL A 94 4.08 -7.45 -1.51
C VAL A 94 4.88 -6.28 -2.05
N ASP A 95 4.19 -5.36 -2.70
CA ASP A 95 4.80 -4.11 -3.17
C ASP A 95 3.88 -2.91 -2.90
N LEU A 96 4.44 -1.71 -2.89
CA LEU A 96 3.67 -0.47 -2.84
C LEU A 96 2.90 -0.28 -4.15
N THR A 97 1.75 0.37 -4.03
CA THR A 97 1.14 1.04 -5.18
C THR A 97 1.71 2.45 -5.35
N PRO A 98 1.42 3.14 -6.46
CA PRO A 98 1.72 4.58 -6.59
C PRO A 98 1.15 5.41 -5.43
N PHE A 99 -0.04 5.06 -4.93
CA PHE A 99 -0.65 5.71 -3.78
C PHE A 99 0.13 5.48 -2.47
N GLY A 100 0.65 4.26 -2.27
CA GLY A 100 1.58 3.94 -1.19
C GLY A 100 2.84 4.80 -1.20
N VAL A 101 3.44 4.97 -2.39
CA VAL A 101 4.64 5.80 -2.57
C VAL A 101 4.37 7.27 -2.22
N VAL A 102 3.28 7.85 -2.73
CA VAL A 102 2.90 9.24 -2.41
C VAL A 102 2.71 9.45 -0.92
N TYR A 103 2.03 8.52 -0.26
CA TYR A 103 1.82 8.60 1.18
C TYR A 103 3.14 8.61 1.96
N LEU A 104 4.08 7.72 1.62
CA LEU A 104 5.40 7.70 2.25
C LEU A 104 6.16 9.01 2.03
N LYS A 105 6.17 9.53 0.78
CA LYS A 105 6.85 10.79 0.45
C LYS A 105 6.31 11.99 1.24
N ASN A 106 5.01 12.02 1.51
CA ASN A 106 4.33 13.20 2.06
C ASN A 106 4.09 13.15 3.58
N VAL A 107 3.97 11.96 4.17
CA VAL A 107 3.45 11.80 5.54
C VAL A 107 4.46 11.19 6.50
N ILE A 108 5.26 10.21 6.06
CA ILE A 108 6.28 9.58 6.91
C ILE A 108 7.65 10.19 6.57
N ARG A 109 8.05 11.21 7.34
CA ARG A 109 9.39 11.83 7.27
C ARG A 109 10.40 11.06 8.08
#